data_AF-A0A7C8A8F9-F1
#
_entry.id   AF-A0A7C8A8F9-F1
#
_cell.length_a   1.000
_cell.length_b   1.000
_cell.length_c   1.000
_cell.angle_alpha   90.00
_cell.angle_beta   90.00
_cell.angle_gamma   90.00
#
_symmetry.space_group_name_H-M   'P 1'
#
loop_
_entity.id
_entity.type
_entity.pdbx_description
1 polymer ?
#
loop_
_entity_poly.entity_id
_entity_poly.type
_entity_poly.pdbx_seq_one_letter_code
_entity_poly.pdbx_strand_id
1 'polypeptide(L)'
;MEKIILEGYRGSRAHGTYIPPDDPNSIDDIDYMGIYVKPMEYYLGFGSYHHRSEVKESFEGNVDKVCYELRRFMHLASRCNPNVLSILYNRREDYTLVTLSGQMLIDNRELFLA
;
A
#
# COMPACT_ATOMS: atom_id res chain seq x y z
N MET A 1 5.63 8.78 15.72
CA MET A 1 4.48 8.99 14.81
C MET A 1 4.53 7.92 13.73
N GLU A 2 3.38 7.43 13.25
CA GLU A 2 3.34 6.48 12.14
C GLU A 2 3.79 7.17 10.85
N LYS A 3 4.50 6.44 9.98
CA LYS A 3 5.10 7.00 8.77
C LYS A 3 4.85 6.08 7.58
N ILE A 4 4.26 6.62 6.52
CA ILE A 4 4.13 5.93 5.24
C ILE A 4 5.53 5.82 4.61
N ILE A 5 5.91 4.61 4.20
CA ILE A 5 7.21 4.31 3.60
C ILE A 5 7.13 4.01 2.10
N LEU A 6 5.96 3.57 1.63
CA LEU A 6 5.65 3.32 0.22
C LEU A 6 4.19 3.65 -0.02
N GLU A 7 3.88 4.32 -1.13
CA GLU A 7 2.52 4.59 -1.57
C GLU A 7 2.46 4.66 -3.08
N GLY A 8 1.38 4.14 -3.66
CA GLY A 8 1.13 4.24 -5.08
C GLY A 8 -0.33 3.98 -5.41
N TYR A 9 -0.65 4.15 -6.69
CA TYR A 9 -1.96 3.81 -7.23
C TYR A 9 -2.22 2.31 -7.12
N ARG A 10 -3.48 1.97 -6.93
CA ARG A 10 -4.05 0.63 -7.06
C ARG A 10 -5.15 0.69 -8.13
N GLY A 11 -5.70 -0.46 -8.52
CA GLY A 11 -6.88 -0.51 -9.37
C GLY A 11 -6.62 -0.06 -10.82
N SER A 12 -7.61 0.58 -11.44
CA SER A 12 -7.60 0.88 -12.87
C SER A 12 -6.43 1.76 -13.31
N ARG A 13 -5.96 2.68 -12.45
CA ARG A 13 -4.76 3.50 -12.72
C ARG A 13 -3.48 2.67 -12.76
N ALA A 14 -3.29 1.78 -11.78
CA ALA A 14 -2.15 0.87 -11.76
C ALA A 14 -2.18 -0.14 -12.92
N HIS A 15 -3.37 -0.52 -13.39
CA HIS A 15 -3.57 -1.40 -14.54
C HIS A 15 -3.61 -0.67 -15.90
N GLY A 16 -3.54 0.67 -15.92
CA GLY A 16 -3.59 1.48 -17.15
C GLY A 16 -4.95 1.47 -17.86
N THR A 17 -6.04 1.10 -17.16
CA THR A 17 -7.41 1.06 -17.68
C THR A 17 -8.26 2.23 -17.20
N TYR A 18 -7.63 3.27 -16.64
CA TYR A 18 -8.34 4.41 -16.06
C TYR A 18 -9.07 5.25 -17.11
N ILE A 19 -10.35 5.52 -16.88
CA ILE A 19 -11.18 6.42 -17.69
C ILE A 19 -11.24 7.81 -17.00
N PRO A 20 -10.87 8.91 -17.68
CA PRO A 20 -10.90 10.25 -17.08
C PRO A 20 -12.32 10.73 -16.72
N PRO A 21 -12.49 11.57 -15.69
CA PRO A 21 -13.80 12.01 -15.19
C PRO A 21 -14.64 12.79 -16.21
N ASP A 22 -13.98 13.36 -17.21
CA ASP A 22 -14.61 14.14 -18.28
C ASP A 22 -15.27 13.23 -19.35
N ASP A 23 -15.03 11.91 -19.30
CA ASP A 23 -15.73 10.93 -20.13
C ASP A 23 -17.10 10.59 -19.52
N PRO A 24 -18.21 10.63 -20.30
CA PRO A 24 -19.54 10.30 -19.80
C PRO A 24 -19.70 8.84 -19.32
N ASN A 25 -18.73 7.95 -19.61
CA ASN A 25 -18.68 6.58 -19.10
C ASN A 25 -17.73 6.42 -17.90
N SER A 26 -17.17 7.52 -17.38
CA SER A 26 -16.27 7.49 -16.23
C SER A 26 -17.03 7.10 -14.96
N ILE A 27 -16.71 5.92 -14.45
CA ILE A 27 -17.15 5.42 -13.14
C ILE A 27 -15.97 5.17 -12.19
N ASP A 28 -14.77 5.62 -12.57
CA ASP A 28 -13.52 5.20 -11.94
C ASP A 28 -13.22 6.00 -10.65
N ASP A 29 -13.15 5.27 -9.54
CA ASP A 29 -12.57 5.74 -8.28
C ASP A 29 -11.04 5.79 -8.38
N ILE A 30 -10.40 6.64 -7.58
CA ILE A 30 -8.95 6.72 -7.45
C ILE A 30 -8.53 5.88 -6.25
N ASP A 31 -8.02 4.68 -6.51
CA ASP A 31 -7.52 3.79 -5.47
C ASP A 31 -6.04 4.05 -5.15
N TYR A 32 -5.72 4.16 -3.86
CA TYR A 32 -4.35 4.17 -3.35
C TYR A 32 -4.11 2.99 -2.43
N MET A 33 -2.87 2.49 -2.47
CA MET A 33 -2.35 1.59 -1.45
C MET A 33 -1.09 2.17 -0.82
N GLY A 34 -1.01 2.10 0.50
CA GLY A 34 0.15 2.52 1.27
C GLY A 34 0.68 1.41 2.18
N ILE A 35 1.97 1.51 2.49
CA ILE A 35 2.63 0.72 3.53
C ILE A 35 3.19 1.70 4.56
N TYR A 36 2.86 1.50 5.82
CA TYR A 36 3.34 2.37 6.91
C TYR A 36 4.05 1.59 8.01
N VAL A 37 4.97 2.28 8.68
CA VAL A 37 5.62 1.80 9.89
C VAL A 37 5.06 2.51 11.11
N LYS A 38 4.89 1.75 12.19
CA LYS A 38 4.57 2.29 13.51
C LYS A 38 5.85 2.77 14.23
N PRO A 39 5.74 3.56 15.30
CA PRO A 39 6.92 3.97 16.06
C PRO A 39 7.58 2.78 16.77
N MET A 40 8.84 2.94 17.18
CA MET A 40 9.70 1.85 17.68
C MET A 40 9.10 1.10 18.88
N GLU A 41 8.36 1.80 19.74
CA GLU A 41 7.70 1.25 20.92
C GLU A 41 6.63 0.22 20.55
N TYR A 42 6.04 0.31 19.36
CA TYR A 42 5.11 -0.71 18.86
C TYR A 42 5.86 -2.01 18.52
N TYR A 43 7.06 -1.91 17.95
CA TYR A 43 7.81 -3.08 17.50
C TYR A 43 8.61 -3.76 18.60
N LEU A 44 9.11 -2.98 19.56
CA LEU A 44 10.05 -3.42 20.60
C LEU A 44 9.48 -3.33 22.03
N GLY A 45 8.37 -2.61 22.23
CA GLY A 45 7.75 -2.43 23.54
C GLY A 45 6.61 -3.44 23.80
N PHE A 46 6.12 -3.44 25.04
CA PHE A 46 5.03 -4.33 25.48
C PHE A 46 3.62 -3.80 25.14
N GLY A 47 3.49 -2.52 24.76
CA GLY A 47 2.21 -1.86 24.51
C GLY A 47 1.48 -2.35 23.25
N SER A 48 2.19 -2.98 22.31
CA SER A 48 1.60 -3.48 21.06
C SER A 48 0.74 -4.73 21.24
N TYR A 49 0.81 -5.41 22.39
CA TYR A 49 0.04 -6.64 22.66
C TYR A 49 -1.49 -6.47 22.49
N HIS A 50 -2.00 -5.23 22.62
CA HIS A 50 -3.42 -4.91 22.49
C HIS A 50 -3.78 -4.05 21.26
N HIS A 51 -2.81 -3.56 20.49
CA HIS A 51 -3.07 -2.66 19.36
C HIS A 51 -3.22 -3.41 18.03
N ARG A 52 -4.48 -3.69 17.64
CA ARG A 52 -4.85 -4.50 16.48
C ARG A 52 -5.10 -3.76 15.16
N SER A 53 -5.01 -2.43 15.13
CA SER A 53 -5.22 -1.68 13.88
C SER A 53 -3.94 -1.71 13.03
N GLU A 54 -3.87 -2.76 12.21
CA GLU A 54 -2.81 -3.07 11.24
C GLU A 54 -3.20 -2.67 9.81
N VAL A 55 -4.49 -2.37 9.59
CA VAL A 55 -5.02 -1.88 8.33
C VAL A 55 -5.80 -0.61 8.63
N LYS A 56 -5.62 0.39 7.77
CA LYS A 56 -6.35 1.65 7.80
C LYS A 56 -6.98 1.88 6.45
N GLU A 57 -8.24 2.22 6.45
CA GLU A 57 -9.01 2.56 5.27
C GLU A 57 -9.54 3.99 5.44
N SER A 58 -9.50 4.76 4.37
CA SER A 58 -10.04 6.12 4.33
C SER A 58 -10.69 6.36 2.98
N PHE A 59 -11.90 6.90 3.02
CA PHE A 59 -12.69 7.22 1.85
C PHE A 59 -13.01 8.72 1.85
N GLU A 60 -12.53 9.45 0.86
CA GLU A 60 -12.76 10.89 0.71
C GLU A 60 -13.18 11.20 -0.74
N GLY A 61 -14.47 11.49 -0.94
CA GLY A 61 -15.00 11.76 -2.28
C GLY A 61 -14.95 10.51 -3.17
N ASN A 62 -14.15 10.57 -4.23
CA ASN A 62 -13.87 9.44 -5.14
C ASN A 62 -12.48 8.82 -4.89
N VAL A 63 -11.86 9.10 -3.75
CA VAL A 63 -10.55 8.56 -3.37
C VAL A 63 -10.75 7.49 -2.31
N ASP A 64 -10.39 6.26 -2.65
CA ASP A 64 -10.28 5.14 -1.70
C ASP A 64 -8.80 4.87 -1.42
N LYS A 65 -8.45 4.73 -0.14
CA LYS A 65 -7.07 4.48 0.27
C LYS A 65 -7.02 3.43 1.36
N VAL A 66 -6.25 2.39 1.08
CA VAL A 66 -5.93 1.33 2.04
C VAL A 66 -4.45 1.36 2.41
N CYS A 67 -4.15 1.38 3.70
CA CYS A 67 -2.80 1.40 4.22
C CYS A 67 -2.57 0.18 5.13
N TYR A 68 -1.53 -0.60 4.84
CA TYR A 68 -1.11 -1.74 5.65
C TYR A 68 0.09 -1.37 6.52
N GLU A 69 0.04 -1.77 7.78
CA GLU A 69 1.21 -1.78 8.65
C GLU A 69 2.25 -2.77 8.07
N LEU A 70 3.54 -2.44 8.19
CA LEU A 70 4.64 -3.21 7.60
C LEU A 70 4.59 -4.71 7.89
N ARG A 71 4.46 -5.16 9.14
CA ARG A 71 4.42 -6.61 9.45
C ARG A 71 3.19 -7.27 8.85
N ARG A 72 2.04 -6.59 8.85
CA ARG A 72 0.82 -7.09 8.19
C ARG A 72 1.01 -7.22 6.68
N PHE A 73 1.59 -6.22 6.04
CA PHE A 73 1.94 -6.27 4.62
C PHE A 73 2.87 -7.45 4.32
N MET A 74 3.98 -7.59 5.07
CA MET A 74 4.95 -8.67 4.89
C MET A 74 4.32 -10.05 5.03
N HIS A 75 3.41 -10.23 6.00
CA HIS A 75 2.67 -11.48 6.19
C HIS A 75 1.75 -11.82 5.01
N LEU A 76 1.06 -10.83 4.45
CA LEU A 76 0.18 -11.05 3.30
C LEU A 76 0.99 -11.28 2.02
N ALA A 77 2.04 -10.48 1.81
CA ALA A 77 2.93 -10.58 0.65
C ALA A 77 3.66 -11.93 0.63
N SER A 78 4.16 -12.41 1.77
CA SER A 78 4.83 -13.73 1.85
C SER A 78 3.93 -14.93 1.54
N ARG A 79 2.61 -14.71 1.45
CA ARG A 79 1.62 -15.69 1.00
C ARG A 79 1.17 -15.46 -0.44
N CYS A 80 1.95 -14.72 -1.22
CA CYS A 80 1.62 -14.34 -2.59
C CYS A 80 0.24 -13.66 -2.73
N ASN A 81 -0.23 -12.91 -1.71
CA ASN A 81 -1.56 -12.31 -1.79
C ASN A 81 -1.59 -11.19 -2.86
N PRO A 82 -2.32 -11.37 -3.98
CA PRO A 82 -2.25 -10.45 -5.11
C PRO A 82 -2.78 -9.06 -4.77
N ASN A 83 -3.65 -8.94 -3.75
CA ASN A 83 -4.22 -7.65 -3.36
C ASN A 83 -3.18 -6.67 -2.84
N VAL A 84 -2.12 -7.17 -2.19
CA VAL A 84 -1.04 -6.33 -1.65
C VAL A 84 0.22 -6.42 -2.47
N LEU A 85 0.48 -7.55 -3.12
CA LEU A 85 1.75 -7.79 -3.79
C LEU A 85 1.94 -6.89 -5.01
N SER A 86 0.85 -6.53 -5.69
CA SER A 86 0.86 -5.71 -6.90
C SER A 86 1.59 -4.37 -6.74
N ILE A 87 1.50 -3.73 -5.55
CA ILE A 87 2.18 -2.45 -5.30
C ILE A 87 3.70 -2.54 -5.47
N LEU A 88 4.33 -3.70 -5.27
CA LEU A 88 5.78 -3.87 -5.44
C LEU A 88 6.20 -3.93 -6.92
N TYR A 89 5.23 -4.04 -7.83
CA TYR A 89 5.44 -4.18 -9.28
C TYR A 89 4.80 -3.02 -10.07
N ASN A 90 4.37 -1.96 -9.39
CA ASN A 90 3.88 -0.75 -10.05
C ASN A 90 4.96 -0.14 -10.95
N ARG A 91 4.53 0.56 -12.00
CA ARG A 91 5.43 1.40 -12.80
C ARG A 91 5.94 2.56 -11.93
N ARG A 92 7.09 3.12 -12.31
CA ARG A 92 7.75 4.16 -11.52
C ARG A 92 6.85 5.38 -11.30
N GLU A 93 6.11 5.76 -12.34
CA GLU A 93 5.15 6.86 -12.37
C GLU A 93 3.89 6.61 -11.54
N ASP A 94 3.59 5.36 -11.21
CA ASP A 94 2.40 4.99 -10.43
C ASP A 94 2.66 5.04 -8.91
N TYR A 95 3.89 5.32 -8.48
CA TYR A 95 4.21 5.57 -7.08
C TYR A 95 4.07 7.06 -6.74
N THR A 96 3.30 7.37 -5.69
CA THR A 96 3.19 8.72 -5.14
C THR A 96 4.25 9.00 -4.07
N LEU A 97 4.76 7.95 -3.42
CA LEU A 97 5.83 8.05 -2.43
C LEU A 97 6.69 6.79 -2.42
N VAL A 98 8.01 6.96 -2.56
CA VAL A 98 9.00 5.90 -2.34
C VAL A 98 10.09 6.42 -1.40
N THR A 99 10.11 5.93 -0.16
CA THR A 99 11.21 6.20 0.78
C THR A 99 12.34 5.18 0.59
N LEU A 100 13.49 5.38 1.23
CA LEU A 100 14.57 4.37 1.23
C LEU A 100 14.08 2.99 1.71
N SER A 101 13.28 2.95 2.78
CA SER A 101 12.70 1.70 3.29
C SER A 101 11.65 1.11 2.34
N GLY A 102 10.90 1.93 1.62
CA GLY A 102 9.97 1.48 0.59
C GLY A 102 10.70 0.89 -0.61
N GLN A 103 11.80 1.52 -1.05
CA GLN A 103 12.65 1.01 -2.12
C GLN A 103 13.24 -0.36 -1.77
N MET A 104 13.63 -0.58 -0.51
CA MET A 104 14.09 -1.91 -0.06
C MET A 104 13.02 -3.00 -0.26
N LEU A 105 11.73 -2.70 -0.09
CA LEU A 105 10.66 -3.67 -0.36
C LEU A 105 10.56 -3.99 -1.86
N ILE A 106 10.66 -2.97 -2.72
CA ILE A 106 10.59 -3.11 -4.18
C ILE A 106 11.80 -3.92 -4.70
N ASP A 107 13.00 -3.60 -4.22
CA ASP A 107 14.24 -4.25 -4.64
C ASP A 107 14.26 -5.75 -4.27
N ASN A 108 13.57 -6.11 -3.20
CA ASN A 108 13.49 -7.48 -2.68
C ASN A 108 12.15 -8.17 -2.97
N ARG A 109 11.33 -7.63 -3.89
CA ARG A 109 9.97 -8.15 -4.17
C ARG A 109 9.92 -9.63 -4.57
N GLU A 110 11.00 -10.14 -5.16
CA GLU A 110 11.13 -11.54 -5.55
C GLU A 110 11.15 -12.49 -4.34
N LEU A 111 11.53 -12.01 -3.16
CA LEU A 111 11.50 -12.81 -1.92
C LEU A 111 10.08 -13.24 -1.51
N PHE A 112 9.05 -12.60 -2.07
CA PHE A 112 7.65 -12.92 -1.79
C PHE A 112 7.03 -13.93 -2.77
N LEU A 113 7.75 -14.36 -3.81
CA LEU A 113 7.26 -15.25 -4.88
C LEU A 113 7.58 -16.75 -4.66
N ALA A 114 7.80 -17.16 -3.41
CA ALA A 114 8.19 -18.53 -3.06
C ALA A 114 7.10 -19.58 -3.34
#